data_AF-A0A2A6F7B8-F1
#
_entry.id   AF-A0A2A6F7B8-F1
#
_cell.length_a   1.000
_cell.length_b   1.000
_cell.length_c   1.000
_cell.angle_alpha   90.00
_cell.angle_beta   90.00
_cell.angle_gamma   90.00
#
_symmetry.space_group_name_H-M   'P 1'
#
loop_
_entity.id
_entity.type
_entity.pdbx_description
1 polymer ?
#
loop_
_entity_poly.entity_id
_entity_poly.type
_entity_poly.pdbx_seq_one_letter_code
_entity_poly.pdbx_strand_id
1 'polypeptide(L)'
;MQRPTNPSQPGAVGRAVAATRRLGISLACLLGMSASCAADLLWGVNGHPFNAYPGISIEQQLDYIRELGMKSYRVNISSANSATKLAELVKAGKERGVQILPVITPELDLDNGTVDDLYAQAYRLASTLVSRFKDDIRVWELGNEMENYAILMPCEMQDSGIQYNCSWGPAGGTVTSDYFSPRWAKVSAVLRGLSDATTATDPTIRKAMGTAGWGHRAAFTRMLQDGIRWDISVWHLYEGDPEEAFKFLATFGQPIWLTEFNYSGGSQRGEKQQAEGLIQTMKLLRRYQFLYGLEAAHIYELLDEPYWAPSYEAFMGLVRLKERDAGLWAPSGQKPAYDAVKKIIADGNASSSSPTVSTKGSPPPDQTSVPPVADTGTFHPCSLDAFDKSAFNHANQIAYAYCLILHRMPSPTEQWREVVAMKKDPSIFPTLTKLLHSVEFRTDNRPVRLGNAQYVALLYRLLLGREPDNNGLSVYVSKLDSGEVSGEQIVAELIQSYEFRSRHTVLFPNEPQQAVQ
;
A
#
# COMPACT_ATOMS: atom_id res chain seq x y z
N MET A 1 -44.72 -21.01 87.85
CA MET A 1 -43.43 -20.69 88.49
C MET A 1 -43.13 -19.20 88.26
N GLN A 2 -42.97 -18.48 89.37
CA GLN A 2 -42.28 -17.20 89.60
C GLN A 2 -42.36 -16.04 88.58
N ARG A 3 -43.28 -15.11 88.93
CA ARG A 3 -43.17 -13.65 89.14
C ARG A 3 -42.79 -12.65 88.01
N PRO A 4 -43.31 -11.40 88.10
CA PRO A 4 -43.58 -10.49 86.98
C PRO A 4 -42.80 -9.15 87.09
N THR A 5 -42.97 -8.23 86.12
CA THR A 5 -43.28 -6.79 86.31
C THR A 5 -43.15 -6.00 84.99
N ASN A 6 -44.20 -5.27 84.62
CA ASN A 6 -44.18 -4.03 83.81
C ASN A 6 -43.93 -2.83 84.77
N PRO A 7 -43.87 -1.53 84.37
CA PRO A 7 -43.56 -0.84 83.09
C PRO A 7 -42.64 0.40 83.30
N SER A 8 -42.16 1.10 82.25
CA SER A 8 -41.95 2.60 82.25
C SER A 8 -41.17 3.13 81.03
N GLN A 9 -41.73 4.17 80.38
CA GLN A 9 -41.09 5.10 79.42
C GLN A 9 -40.20 6.17 80.14
N PRO A 10 -39.87 7.35 79.57
CA PRO A 10 -38.84 7.67 78.57
C PRO A 10 -37.86 8.82 79.02
N GLY A 11 -36.84 9.10 78.21
CA GLY A 11 -36.10 10.39 78.17
C GLY A 11 -34.61 10.29 78.51
N ALA A 12 -33.73 11.27 78.22
CA ALA A 12 -33.70 12.41 77.30
C ALA A 12 -32.39 13.17 77.62
N VAL A 13 -31.47 13.36 76.66
CA VAL A 13 -30.50 14.48 76.59
C VAL A 13 -30.02 14.54 75.13
N GLY A 14 -29.98 15.62 74.36
CA GLY A 14 -30.22 17.03 74.61
C GLY A 14 -29.29 17.87 73.70
N ARG A 15 -29.89 18.68 72.82
CA ARG A 15 -29.38 19.91 72.18
C ARG A 15 -28.22 19.84 71.17
N ALA A 16 -28.51 20.23 69.92
CA ALA A 16 -28.16 21.55 69.34
C ALA A 16 -28.42 21.51 67.82
N VAL A 17 -29.41 22.26 67.32
CA VAL A 17 -29.24 23.53 66.58
C VAL A 17 -28.89 23.34 65.09
N ALA A 18 -29.66 24.07 64.27
CA ALA A 18 -29.39 24.53 62.92
C ALA A 18 -29.73 23.62 61.71
N ALA A 19 -30.86 23.99 61.12
CA ALA A 19 -30.91 24.52 59.76
C ALA A 19 -31.16 23.54 58.59
N THR A 20 -32.36 23.72 58.03
CA THR A 20 -32.71 23.70 56.60
C THR A 20 -33.03 22.36 55.93
N ARG A 21 -34.28 21.94 56.14
CA ARG A 21 -35.10 21.32 55.08
C ARG A 21 -35.47 22.41 54.06
N ARG A 22 -35.17 22.16 52.78
CA ARG A 22 -35.70 22.76 51.52
C ARG A 22 -34.59 23.32 50.63
N LEU A 23 -34.14 22.51 49.68
CA LEU A 23 -33.92 22.89 48.27
C LEU A 23 -33.56 21.62 47.49
N GLY A 24 -34.50 20.69 47.43
CA GLY A 24 -34.51 19.67 46.39
C GLY A 24 -35.30 20.23 45.21
N ILE A 25 -34.60 20.96 44.33
CA ILE A 25 -34.91 21.33 42.94
C ILE A 25 -33.77 22.28 42.52
N SER A 26 -33.09 21.97 41.41
CA SER A 26 -32.02 22.77 40.75
C SER A 26 -30.56 22.40 41.08
N LEU A 27 -30.13 21.16 40.82
CA LEU A 27 -28.76 20.91 40.37
C LEU A 27 -28.63 19.59 39.60
N ALA A 28 -29.50 19.40 38.59
CA ALA A 28 -29.48 18.23 37.71
C ALA A 28 -29.26 18.57 36.22
N CYS A 29 -28.67 19.74 35.90
CA CYS A 29 -28.45 20.16 34.51
C CYS A 29 -27.05 20.73 34.23
N LEU A 30 -26.02 20.37 34.99
CA LEU A 30 -24.63 20.82 34.73
C LEU A 30 -23.60 19.69 34.88
N LEU A 31 -23.98 18.45 34.60
CA LEU A 31 -23.00 17.46 34.12
C LEU A 31 -22.78 17.77 32.65
N GLY A 32 -21.78 18.61 32.41
CA GLY A 32 -21.36 19.00 31.08
C GLY A 32 -21.23 17.77 30.20
N MET A 33 -21.99 17.76 29.12
CA MET A 33 -21.58 17.08 27.91
C MET A 33 -20.31 17.79 27.44
N SER A 34 -19.17 17.45 28.05
CA SER A 34 -17.90 17.52 27.34
C SER A 34 -18.07 16.53 26.19
N ALA A 35 -18.57 17.03 25.06
CA ALA A 35 -18.35 16.39 23.79
C ALA A 35 -16.85 16.14 23.75
N SER A 36 -16.44 14.88 23.91
CA SER A 36 -15.06 14.51 23.69
C SER A 36 -14.77 15.00 22.29
N CYS A 37 -13.96 16.07 22.17
CA CYS A 37 -13.48 16.51 20.89
C CYS A 37 -12.73 15.31 20.35
N ALA A 38 -13.35 14.55 19.44
CA ALA A 38 -12.70 13.40 18.88
C ALA A 38 -11.39 13.90 18.28
N ALA A 39 -10.27 13.31 18.69
CA ALA A 39 -8.97 13.68 18.15
C ALA A 39 -9.03 13.55 16.62
N ASP A 40 -8.46 14.50 15.87
CA ASP A 40 -8.30 14.35 14.42
C ASP A 40 -7.49 13.06 14.15
N LEU A 41 -7.61 12.55 12.94
CA LEU A 41 -6.85 11.39 12.49
C LEU A 41 -5.34 11.59 12.74
N LEU A 42 -4.65 10.56 13.23
CA LEU A 42 -3.20 10.60 13.36
C LEU A 42 -2.56 10.56 11.97
N TRP A 43 -2.11 11.72 11.49
CA TRP A 43 -1.39 11.83 10.23
C TRP A 43 0.09 11.49 10.38
N GLY A 44 0.56 10.61 9.52
CA GLY A 44 1.96 10.25 9.39
C GLY A 44 2.43 10.16 7.95
N VAL A 45 3.66 9.70 7.80
CA VAL A 45 4.29 9.45 6.50
C VAL A 45 5.26 8.27 6.62
N ASN A 46 5.52 7.62 5.50
CA ASN A 46 6.52 6.58 5.37
C ASN A 46 7.87 7.15 4.95
N GLY A 47 8.93 6.43 5.27
CA GLY A 47 10.22 6.62 4.62
C GLY A 47 11.25 5.57 5.03
N HIS A 48 12.40 5.67 4.39
CA HIS A 48 13.47 4.67 4.43
C HIS A 48 14.79 5.27 4.97
N PRO A 49 14.81 5.72 6.24
CA PRO A 49 15.86 6.59 6.78
C PRO A 49 17.25 5.96 6.85
N PHE A 50 17.35 4.64 6.67
CA PHE A 50 18.58 3.90 6.91
C PHE A 50 19.35 3.57 5.64
N ASN A 51 18.70 3.64 4.47
CA ASN A 51 19.21 3.07 3.22
C ASN A 51 18.87 3.86 1.95
N ALA A 52 17.68 4.49 1.82
CA ALA A 52 17.23 5.01 0.53
C ALA A 52 17.89 6.32 0.08
N TYR A 53 18.26 7.19 1.03
CA TYR A 53 18.77 8.52 0.69
C TYR A 53 20.07 8.86 1.46
N PRO A 54 21.19 8.16 1.14
CA PRO A 54 22.51 8.55 1.60
C PRO A 54 22.77 10.04 1.38
N GLY A 55 23.16 10.77 2.44
CA GLY A 55 23.40 12.22 2.38
C GLY A 55 22.29 13.09 2.95
N ILE A 56 21.12 12.53 3.30
CA ILE A 56 20.03 13.24 3.97
C ILE A 56 19.95 12.78 5.43
N SER A 57 20.13 13.69 6.39
CA SER A 57 20.15 13.31 7.81
C SER A 57 18.76 12.96 8.34
N ILE A 58 18.71 12.19 9.43
CA ILE A 58 17.47 11.84 10.14
C ILE A 58 16.74 13.11 10.61
N GLU A 59 17.48 14.09 11.12
CA GLU A 59 16.94 15.36 11.58
C GLU A 59 16.24 16.12 10.46
N GLN A 60 16.86 16.18 9.27
CA GLN A 60 16.30 16.87 8.13
C GLN A 60 14.96 16.24 7.69
N GLN A 61 14.88 14.91 7.71
CA GLN A 61 13.63 14.19 7.42
C GLN A 61 12.55 14.50 8.45
N LEU A 62 12.88 14.38 9.75
CA LEU A 62 11.93 14.66 10.84
C LEU A 62 11.47 16.12 10.85
N ASP A 63 12.33 17.05 10.41
CA ASP A 63 11.97 18.46 10.29
C ASP A 63 10.91 18.69 9.20
N TYR A 64 10.96 17.98 8.06
CA TYR A 64 9.88 17.98 7.07
C TYR A 64 8.58 17.43 7.65
N ILE A 65 8.63 16.31 8.39
CA ILE A 65 7.45 15.70 9.01
C ILE A 65 6.78 16.67 9.99
N ARG A 66 7.58 17.33 10.83
CA ARG A 66 7.10 18.36 11.76
C ARG A 66 6.48 19.53 11.01
N GLU A 67 7.11 20.00 9.94
CA GLU A 67 6.61 21.12 9.14
C GLU A 67 5.28 20.80 8.45
N LEU A 68 5.09 19.57 7.97
CA LEU A 68 3.83 19.06 7.43
C LEU A 68 2.71 18.99 8.49
N GLY A 69 3.03 19.10 9.77
CA GLY A 69 2.09 18.94 10.88
C GLY A 69 1.81 17.47 11.25
N MET A 70 2.54 16.53 10.65
CA MET A 70 2.42 15.10 10.92
C MET A 70 3.07 14.71 12.25
N LYS A 71 2.60 13.61 12.84
CA LYS A 71 3.00 13.15 14.18
C LYS A 71 3.53 11.73 14.20
N SER A 72 3.53 11.02 13.08
CA SER A 72 4.05 9.66 13.01
C SER A 72 4.95 9.46 11.79
N TYR A 73 6.05 8.73 11.98
CA TYR A 73 6.96 8.33 10.92
C TYR A 73 7.07 6.81 10.89
N ARG A 74 6.55 6.19 9.83
CA ARG A 74 6.56 4.74 9.64
C ARG A 74 7.85 4.33 8.92
N VAL A 75 8.58 3.38 9.50
CA VAL A 75 9.92 2.99 9.03
C VAL A 75 10.15 1.49 9.14
N ASN A 76 10.81 0.92 8.12
CA ASN A 76 11.14 -0.50 8.09
C ASN A 76 12.31 -0.86 9.01
N ILE A 77 12.21 -2.01 9.68
CA ILE A 77 13.27 -2.60 10.49
C ILE A 77 13.36 -4.12 10.24
N SER A 78 14.29 -4.52 9.37
CA SER A 78 14.45 -5.93 8.99
C SER A 78 15.37 -6.74 9.90
N SER A 79 16.21 -6.07 10.69
CA SER A 79 17.28 -6.71 11.47
C SER A 79 17.58 -5.97 12.77
N ALA A 80 17.96 -6.74 13.80
CA ALA A 80 18.47 -6.22 15.06
C ALA A 80 19.73 -5.35 14.91
N ASN A 81 20.48 -5.52 13.80
CA ASN A 81 21.66 -4.69 13.51
C ASN A 81 21.32 -3.20 13.32
N SER A 82 20.10 -2.91 12.86
CA SER A 82 19.63 -1.54 12.67
C SER A 82 19.05 -0.92 13.94
N ALA A 83 19.04 -1.64 15.07
CA ALA A 83 18.44 -1.17 16.31
C ALA A 83 19.16 0.06 16.91
N THR A 84 20.45 0.27 16.65
CA THR A 84 21.13 1.50 17.08
C THR A 84 20.64 2.71 16.28
N LYS A 85 20.53 2.59 14.95
CA LYS A 85 19.93 3.63 14.10
C LYS A 85 18.47 3.91 14.46
N LEU A 86 17.70 2.88 14.79
CA LEU A 86 16.33 3.04 15.27
C LEU A 86 16.28 3.81 16.60
N ALA A 87 17.21 3.56 17.53
CA ALA A 87 17.27 4.31 18.79
C ALA A 87 17.61 5.80 18.58
N GLU A 88 18.53 6.10 17.66
CA GLU A 88 18.83 7.48 17.25
C GLU A 88 17.59 8.16 16.65
N LEU A 89 16.88 7.47 15.75
CA LEU A 89 15.65 7.97 15.14
C LEU A 89 14.53 8.21 16.17
N VAL A 90 14.32 7.27 17.09
CA VAL A 90 13.32 7.39 18.17
C VAL A 90 13.63 8.58 19.06
N LYS A 91 14.90 8.76 19.45
CA LYS A 91 15.32 9.93 20.24
C LYS A 91 15.06 11.23 19.49
N ALA A 92 15.53 11.34 18.24
CA ALA A 92 15.36 12.54 17.42
C ALA A 92 13.87 12.84 17.13
N GLY A 93 13.05 11.79 16.99
CA GLY A 93 11.60 11.89 16.82
C GLY A 93 10.92 12.45 18.07
N LYS A 94 11.25 11.92 19.25
CA LYS A 94 10.75 12.43 20.54
C LYS A 94 11.03 13.91 20.74
N GLU A 95 12.25 14.36 20.44
CA GLU A 95 12.65 15.78 20.51
C GLU A 95 11.82 16.69 19.59
N ARG A 96 11.22 16.13 18.53
CA ARG A 96 10.40 16.84 17.53
C ARG A 96 8.90 16.59 17.68
N GLY A 97 8.48 15.79 18.66
CA GLY A 97 7.09 15.38 18.83
C GLY A 97 6.58 14.50 17.68
N VAL A 98 7.45 13.69 17.09
CA VAL A 98 7.14 12.70 16.05
C VAL A 98 7.34 11.30 16.63
N GLN A 99 6.29 10.49 16.63
CA GLN A 99 6.32 9.10 17.05
C GLN A 99 6.84 8.22 15.92
N ILE A 100 7.76 7.31 16.22
CA ILE A 100 8.25 6.34 15.24
C ILE A 100 7.34 5.10 15.31
N LEU A 101 6.77 4.73 14.17
CA LEU A 101 6.05 3.46 13.96
C LEU A 101 7.00 2.49 13.24
N PRO A 102 7.74 1.65 13.96
CA PRO A 102 8.56 0.64 13.32
C PRO A 102 7.71 -0.49 12.76
N VAL A 103 8.08 -0.95 11.57
CA VAL A 103 7.52 -2.11 10.89
C VAL A 103 8.58 -3.20 10.87
N ILE A 104 8.35 -4.30 11.60
CA ILE A 104 9.28 -5.43 11.57
C ILE A 104 9.07 -6.18 10.25
N THR A 105 10.10 -6.17 9.41
CA THR A 105 10.11 -6.81 8.07
C THR A 105 11.18 -7.89 8.02
N PRO A 106 10.96 -9.07 8.62
CA PRO A 106 12.00 -10.09 8.75
C PRO A 106 12.56 -10.54 7.41
N GLU A 107 13.88 -10.50 7.24
CA GLU A 107 14.57 -11.12 6.11
C GLU A 107 14.61 -12.64 6.31
N LEU A 108 13.63 -13.34 5.74
CA LEU A 108 13.45 -14.79 5.90
C LEU A 108 13.42 -15.49 4.54
N ASP A 109 14.04 -16.66 4.46
CA ASP A 109 13.89 -17.57 3.32
C ASP A 109 12.56 -18.33 3.44
N LEU A 110 11.49 -17.72 2.90
CA LEU A 110 10.16 -18.32 2.90
C LEU A 110 10.09 -19.54 1.99
N ASP A 111 10.95 -19.69 0.97
CA ASP A 111 10.86 -20.80 0.03
C ASP A 111 11.43 -22.08 0.62
N ASN A 112 12.58 -22.00 1.31
CA ASN A 112 13.24 -23.17 1.89
C ASN A 112 12.99 -23.33 3.40
N GLY A 113 12.55 -22.28 4.09
CA GLY A 113 12.28 -22.32 5.52
C GLY A 113 11.14 -23.26 5.91
N THR A 114 11.35 -24.01 7.00
CA THR A 114 10.27 -24.79 7.65
C THR A 114 9.36 -23.87 8.46
N VAL A 115 8.12 -24.30 8.70
CA VAL A 115 7.15 -23.55 9.54
C VAL A 115 7.74 -23.24 10.93
N ASP A 116 8.38 -24.23 11.57
CA ASP A 116 8.95 -24.06 12.91
C ASP A 116 10.16 -23.13 12.91
N ASP A 117 11.05 -23.24 11.92
CA ASP A 117 12.21 -22.36 11.80
C ASP A 117 11.80 -20.92 11.53
N LEU A 118 10.81 -20.70 10.66
CA LEU A 118 10.29 -19.38 10.33
C LEU A 118 9.63 -18.73 11.55
N TYR A 119 8.80 -19.47 12.28
CA TYR A 119 8.24 -19.02 13.55
C TYR A 119 9.35 -18.63 14.54
N ALA A 120 10.34 -19.51 14.74
CA ALA A 120 11.39 -19.29 15.72
C ALA A 120 12.29 -18.09 15.37
N GLN A 121 12.59 -17.88 14.08
CA GLN A 121 13.36 -16.73 13.61
C GLN A 121 12.58 -15.42 13.81
N ALA A 122 11.31 -15.39 13.40
CA ALA A 122 10.44 -14.23 13.58
C ALA A 122 10.28 -13.88 15.07
N TYR A 123 10.03 -14.89 15.91
CA TYR A 123 9.93 -14.74 17.36
C TYR A 123 11.21 -14.12 17.95
N ARG A 124 12.39 -14.66 17.62
CA ARG A 124 13.67 -14.13 18.13
C ARG A 124 13.91 -12.68 17.71
N LEU A 125 13.61 -12.33 16.46
CA LEU A 125 13.77 -10.96 15.97
C LEU A 125 12.85 -9.99 16.72
N ALA A 126 11.56 -10.31 16.82
CA ALA A 126 10.60 -9.49 17.56
C ALA A 126 10.97 -9.39 19.04
N SER A 127 11.33 -10.49 19.72
CA SER A 127 11.77 -10.44 21.12
C SER A 127 12.97 -9.52 21.29
N THR A 128 13.94 -9.55 20.37
CA THR A 128 15.13 -8.69 20.45
C THR A 128 14.79 -7.22 20.29
N LEU A 129 14.02 -6.87 19.25
CA LEU A 129 13.66 -5.49 18.95
C LEU A 129 12.69 -4.94 19.98
N VAL A 130 11.56 -5.60 20.23
CA VAL A 130 10.51 -5.11 21.12
C VAL A 130 11.03 -4.99 22.56
N SER A 131 11.84 -5.94 23.04
CA SER A 131 12.39 -5.85 24.42
C SER A 131 13.33 -4.67 24.60
N ARG A 132 14.10 -4.31 23.57
CA ARG A 132 15.01 -3.15 23.62
C ARG A 132 14.26 -1.83 23.72
N PHE A 133 13.05 -1.76 23.15
CA PHE A 133 12.32 -0.51 22.93
C PHE A 133 10.98 -0.44 23.67
N LYS A 134 10.67 -1.39 24.54
CA LYS A 134 9.36 -1.49 25.22
C LYS A 134 8.94 -0.23 25.99
N ASP A 135 9.91 0.54 26.48
CA ASP A 135 9.67 1.80 27.22
C ASP A 135 9.56 3.01 26.29
N ASP A 136 9.98 2.87 25.03
CA ASP A 136 10.02 3.94 24.04
C ASP A 136 8.93 3.84 22.97
N ILE A 137 8.54 2.61 22.59
CA ILE A 137 7.65 2.30 21.47
C ILE A 137 6.53 1.40 21.96
N ARG A 138 5.29 1.87 21.81
CA ARG A 138 4.08 1.20 22.32
C ARG A 138 3.19 0.58 21.24
N VAL A 139 3.51 0.82 19.97
CA VAL A 139 2.86 0.20 18.82
C VAL A 139 3.93 -0.27 17.85
N TRP A 140 3.83 -1.52 17.43
CA TRP A 140 4.68 -2.11 16.41
C TRP A 140 3.81 -2.63 15.29
N GLU A 141 4.20 -2.33 14.05
CA GLU A 141 3.67 -3.05 12.91
C GLU A 141 4.49 -4.31 12.67
N LEU A 142 3.81 -5.43 12.49
CA LEU A 142 4.41 -6.76 12.52
C LEU A 142 4.19 -7.45 11.17
N GLY A 143 5.27 -7.57 10.41
CA GLY A 143 5.23 -7.95 9.00
C GLY A 143 4.93 -6.73 8.12
N ASN A 144 5.11 -6.91 6.81
CA ASN A 144 4.66 -5.99 5.79
C ASN A 144 4.24 -6.82 4.58
N GLU A 145 2.97 -6.78 4.21
CA GLU A 145 2.45 -7.44 3.00
C GLU A 145 2.81 -8.93 2.84
N MET A 146 2.96 -9.64 3.97
CA MET A 146 3.45 -11.03 3.97
C MET A 146 2.50 -11.99 3.24
N GLU A 147 1.20 -11.66 3.20
CA GLU A 147 0.18 -12.46 2.53
C GLU A 147 0.37 -12.53 1.02
N ASN A 148 1.08 -11.57 0.42
CA ASN A 148 1.43 -11.59 -1.01
C ASN A 148 2.19 -12.89 -1.38
N TYR A 149 3.03 -13.39 -0.48
CA TYR A 149 3.73 -14.67 -0.67
C TYR A 149 2.76 -15.84 -0.79
N ALA A 150 1.63 -15.79 -0.09
CA ALA A 150 0.66 -16.86 -0.03
C ALA A 150 -0.44 -16.78 -1.10
N ILE A 151 -0.51 -15.71 -1.90
CA ILE A 151 -1.53 -15.58 -2.96
C ILE A 151 -1.47 -16.79 -3.91
N LEU A 152 -2.64 -17.33 -4.23
CA LEU A 152 -2.80 -18.44 -5.14
C LEU A 152 -2.44 -18.02 -6.56
N MET A 153 -1.57 -18.81 -7.19
CA MET A 153 -1.05 -18.54 -8.52
C MET A 153 -1.73 -19.41 -9.57
N PRO A 154 -1.63 -19.04 -10.87
CA PRO A 154 -2.19 -19.83 -11.96
C PRO A 154 -1.78 -21.31 -11.88
N CYS A 155 -2.74 -22.19 -12.20
CA CYS A 155 -2.63 -23.65 -12.16
C CYS A 155 -2.46 -24.29 -10.77
N GLU A 156 -2.38 -23.52 -9.68
CA GLU A 156 -2.26 -24.09 -8.34
C GLU A 156 -3.59 -24.67 -7.84
N MET A 157 -3.51 -25.67 -6.97
CA MET A 157 -4.69 -26.31 -6.39
C MET A 157 -5.14 -25.57 -5.15
N GLN A 158 -6.45 -25.28 -5.08
CA GLN A 158 -7.11 -24.82 -3.86
C GLN A 158 -7.25 -25.95 -2.84
N ASP A 159 -7.54 -25.59 -1.59
CA ASP A 159 -7.83 -26.55 -0.51
C ASP A 159 -9.00 -27.49 -0.82
N SER A 160 -9.94 -27.03 -1.66
CA SER A 160 -11.07 -27.82 -2.16
C SER A 160 -10.69 -28.90 -3.17
N GLY A 161 -9.43 -28.93 -3.64
CA GLY A 161 -8.96 -29.76 -4.74
C GLY A 161 -9.27 -29.21 -6.14
N ILE A 162 -9.90 -28.04 -6.23
CA ILE A 162 -10.17 -27.36 -7.50
C ILE A 162 -8.89 -26.66 -7.98
N GLN A 163 -8.53 -26.87 -9.25
CA GLN A 163 -7.43 -26.15 -9.87
C GLN A 163 -7.82 -24.71 -10.19
N TYR A 164 -7.00 -23.76 -9.75
CA TYR A 164 -7.11 -22.36 -10.12
C TYR A 164 -6.75 -22.19 -11.60
N ASN A 165 -7.56 -21.41 -12.32
CA ASN A 165 -7.48 -21.33 -13.77
C ASN A 165 -6.09 -20.86 -14.22
N CYS A 166 -5.43 -21.65 -15.06
CA CYS A 166 -4.11 -21.37 -15.61
C CYS A 166 -4.05 -20.09 -16.45
N SER A 167 -5.17 -19.61 -16.99
CA SER A 167 -5.28 -18.39 -17.78
C SER A 167 -5.55 -17.14 -16.93
N TRP A 168 -5.78 -17.27 -15.63
CA TRP A 168 -5.94 -16.12 -14.74
C TRP A 168 -4.59 -15.57 -14.30
N GLY A 169 -4.58 -14.38 -13.69
CA GLY A 169 -3.43 -13.88 -12.94
C GLY A 169 -3.45 -14.36 -11.49
N PRO A 170 -2.53 -13.88 -10.64
CA PRO A 170 -2.61 -14.08 -9.19
C PRO A 170 -4.02 -13.82 -8.66
N ALA A 171 -4.47 -14.63 -7.70
CA ALA A 171 -5.78 -14.47 -7.07
C ALA A 171 -5.91 -13.13 -6.33
N GLY A 172 -7.15 -12.68 -6.12
CA GLY A 172 -7.42 -11.33 -5.60
C GLY A 172 -7.37 -11.19 -4.07
N GLY A 173 -7.14 -12.27 -3.33
CA GLY A 173 -7.09 -12.27 -1.86
C GLY A 173 -8.43 -11.93 -1.17
N THR A 174 -9.55 -11.98 -1.91
CA THR A 174 -10.86 -11.52 -1.43
C THR A 174 -11.63 -12.59 -0.65
N VAL A 175 -11.24 -13.86 -0.83
CA VAL A 175 -11.77 -15.05 -0.15
C VAL A 175 -10.62 -15.94 0.31
N THR A 176 -10.84 -16.79 1.32
CA THR A 176 -9.74 -17.59 1.91
C THR A 176 -9.12 -18.59 0.95
N SER A 177 -9.87 -19.04 -0.06
CA SER A 177 -9.39 -19.91 -1.14
C SER A 177 -8.45 -19.20 -2.12
N ASP A 178 -8.31 -17.88 -2.05
CA ASP A 178 -7.34 -17.12 -2.87
C ASP A 178 -5.91 -17.22 -2.32
N TYR A 179 -5.69 -17.98 -1.23
CA TYR A 179 -4.37 -18.23 -0.67
C TYR A 179 -4.01 -19.71 -0.79
N PHE A 180 -2.80 -19.98 -1.26
CA PHE A 180 -2.22 -21.31 -1.33
C PHE A 180 -1.75 -21.76 0.06
N SER A 181 -2.46 -22.73 0.65
CA SER A 181 -2.26 -23.13 2.06
C SER A 181 -0.81 -23.49 2.44
N PRO A 182 -0.01 -24.19 1.62
CA PRO A 182 1.39 -24.45 1.97
C PRO A 182 2.23 -23.18 2.16
N ARG A 183 2.02 -22.14 1.33
CA ARG A 183 2.69 -20.84 1.51
C ARG A 183 2.04 -20.04 2.64
N TRP A 184 0.72 -20.13 2.81
CA TRP A 184 0.01 -19.49 3.94
C TRP A 184 0.51 -19.99 5.30
N ALA A 185 0.75 -21.30 5.46
CA ALA A 185 1.26 -21.86 6.71
C ALA A 185 2.60 -21.22 7.14
N LYS A 186 3.45 -20.88 6.17
CA LYS A 186 4.73 -20.18 6.40
C LYS A 186 4.51 -18.71 6.78
N VAL A 187 3.62 -18.00 6.09
CA VAL A 187 3.22 -16.63 6.44
C VAL A 187 2.63 -16.57 7.86
N SER A 188 1.71 -17.48 8.16
CA SER A 188 1.09 -17.65 9.47
C SER A 188 2.12 -17.89 10.57
N ALA A 189 3.13 -18.74 10.31
CA ALA A 189 4.23 -18.99 11.24
C ALA A 189 5.01 -17.72 11.59
N VAL A 190 5.34 -16.90 10.59
CA VAL A 190 6.07 -15.64 10.78
C VAL A 190 5.22 -14.64 11.58
N LEU A 191 4.00 -14.37 11.13
CA LEU A 191 3.10 -13.42 11.78
C LEU A 191 2.80 -13.83 13.23
N ARG A 192 2.55 -15.12 13.47
CA ARG A 192 2.35 -15.66 14.83
C ARG A 192 3.61 -15.49 15.69
N GLY A 193 4.79 -15.79 15.15
CA GLY A 193 6.06 -15.61 15.86
C GLY A 193 6.29 -14.15 16.30
N LEU A 194 6.00 -13.19 15.42
CA LEU A 194 6.07 -11.77 15.74
C LEU A 194 5.05 -11.36 16.83
N SER A 195 3.80 -11.80 16.71
CA SER A 195 2.71 -11.51 17.65
C SER A 195 2.99 -12.06 19.04
N ASP A 196 3.37 -13.33 19.12
CA ASP A 196 3.60 -14.03 20.38
C ASP A 196 4.83 -13.48 21.10
N ALA A 197 5.90 -13.18 20.39
CA ALA A 197 7.08 -12.53 20.96
C ALA A 197 6.75 -11.16 21.55
N THR A 198 5.97 -10.34 20.84
CA THR A 198 5.57 -9.01 21.31
C THR A 198 4.72 -9.12 22.58
N THR A 199 3.76 -10.05 22.58
CA THR A 199 2.90 -10.30 23.75
C THR A 199 3.69 -10.83 24.94
N ALA A 200 4.66 -11.71 24.71
CA ALA A 200 5.53 -12.26 25.76
C ALA A 200 6.46 -11.20 26.36
N THR A 201 6.92 -10.23 25.56
CA THR A 201 7.74 -9.10 26.03
C THR A 201 6.92 -8.14 26.90
N ASP A 202 5.76 -7.70 26.42
CA ASP A 202 4.83 -6.86 27.18
C ASP A 202 3.43 -6.93 26.52
N PRO A 203 2.42 -7.50 27.19
CA PRO A 203 1.08 -7.67 26.61
C PRO A 203 0.35 -6.34 26.36
N THR A 204 0.84 -5.24 26.91
CA THR A 204 0.27 -3.90 26.71
C THR A 204 0.85 -3.16 25.49
N ILE A 205 1.80 -3.78 24.76
CA ILE A 205 2.28 -3.27 23.47
C ILE A 205 1.29 -3.67 22.37
N ARG A 206 0.83 -2.69 21.59
CA ARG A 206 -0.12 -2.92 20.50
C ARG A 206 0.58 -3.47 19.26
N LYS A 207 -0.05 -4.45 18.64
CA LYS A 207 0.39 -5.20 17.46
C LYS A 207 -0.47 -4.78 16.27
N ALA A 208 0.08 -3.96 15.40
CA ALA A 208 -0.52 -3.62 14.13
C ALA A 208 -0.14 -4.67 13.08
N MET A 209 -1.13 -5.20 12.37
CA MET A 209 -0.92 -6.24 11.36
C MET A 209 -1.93 -6.08 10.24
N GLY A 210 -1.51 -6.37 9.02
CA GLY A 210 -2.40 -6.24 7.87
C GLY A 210 -1.77 -6.65 6.56
N THR A 211 -2.27 -6.05 5.50
CA THR A 211 -2.10 -6.55 4.13
C THR A 211 -1.71 -5.42 3.19
N ALA A 212 -1.19 -5.77 2.01
CA ALA A 212 -0.87 -4.88 0.89
C ALA A 212 -2.05 -4.08 0.34
N GLY A 213 -3.26 -4.32 0.85
CA GLY A 213 -4.48 -3.77 0.30
C GLY A 213 -4.94 -4.59 -0.90
N TRP A 214 -5.32 -3.92 -1.99
CA TRP A 214 -5.62 -4.58 -3.28
C TRP A 214 -6.70 -5.68 -3.27
N GLY A 215 -7.55 -5.70 -2.25
CA GLY A 215 -8.59 -6.71 -2.08
C GLY A 215 -8.21 -7.88 -1.18
N HIS A 216 -7.00 -7.91 -0.61
CA HIS A 216 -6.44 -8.99 0.23
C HIS A 216 -7.08 -9.15 1.63
N ARG A 217 -8.36 -8.81 1.75
CA ARG A 217 -9.11 -8.82 3.00
C ARG A 217 -9.19 -10.21 3.65
N ALA A 218 -9.19 -11.29 2.87
CA ALA A 218 -9.36 -12.63 3.43
C ALA A 218 -8.12 -13.16 4.16
N ALA A 219 -6.97 -12.49 4.06
CA ALA A 219 -5.83 -12.75 4.94
C ALA A 219 -6.19 -12.53 6.41
N PHE A 220 -7.02 -11.53 6.76
CA PHE A 220 -7.49 -11.34 8.14
C PHE A 220 -8.33 -12.51 8.63
N THR A 221 -9.18 -13.07 7.75
CA THR A 221 -9.96 -14.28 8.09
C THR A 221 -9.04 -15.46 8.36
N ARG A 222 -8.01 -15.67 7.54
CA ARG A 222 -7.03 -16.73 7.76
C ARG A 222 -6.18 -16.49 9.03
N MET A 223 -5.77 -15.26 9.31
CA MET A 223 -5.08 -14.89 10.56
C MET A 223 -5.94 -15.23 11.79
N LEU A 224 -7.24 -14.90 11.74
CA LEU A 224 -8.18 -15.24 12.81
C LEU A 224 -8.32 -16.76 13.00
N GLN A 225 -8.46 -17.50 11.88
CA GLN A 225 -8.57 -18.97 11.89
C GLN A 225 -7.33 -19.64 12.51
N ASP A 226 -6.15 -19.08 12.26
CA ASP A 226 -4.89 -19.58 12.79
C ASP A 226 -4.57 -19.09 14.22
N GLY A 227 -5.49 -18.31 14.83
CA GLY A 227 -5.35 -17.81 16.20
C GLY A 227 -4.31 -16.70 16.36
N ILE A 228 -3.93 -16.01 15.29
CA ILE A 228 -2.98 -14.89 15.33
C ILE A 228 -3.68 -13.70 15.99
N ARG A 229 -3.03 -13.08 16.98
CA ARG A 229 -3.58 -11.94 17.71
C ARG A 229 -3.00 -10.63 17.19
N TRP A 230 -3.87 -9.66 16.91
CA TRP A 230 -3.50 -8.28 16.58
C TRP A 230 -4.46 -7.31 17.27
N ASP A 231 -4.02 -6.07 17.45
CA ASP A 231 -4.77 -5.02 18.14
C ASP A 231 -5.15 -3.85 17.21
N ILE A 232 -4.59 -3.81 16.01
CA ILE A 232 -4.83 -2.80 14.97
C ILE A 232 -4.83 -3.50 13.61
N SER A 233 -5.88 -3.31 12.82
CA SER A 233 -5.96 -3.82 11.45
C SER A 233 -5.33 -2.82 10.48
N VAL A 234 -4.31 -3.26 9.74
CA VAL A 234 -3.55 -2.42 8.81
C VAL A 234 -4.00 -2.60 7.37
N TRP A 235 -4.14 -1.50 6.63
CA TRP A 235 -4.49 -1.53 5.20
C TRP A 235 -3.62 -0.56 4.41
N HIS A 236 -3.27 -0.93 3.17
CA HIS A 236 -2.61 -0.02 2.22
C HIS A 236 -3.59 0.41 1.12
N LEU A 237 -3.50 1.66 0.66
CA LEU A 237 -4.43 2.24 -0.32
C LEU A 237 -3.71 3.06 -1.38
N TYR A 238 -3.67 2.53 -2.59
CA TYR A 238 -3.07 3.23 -3.72
C TYR A 238 -4.10 3.55 -4.82
N GLU A 239 -5.20 2.81 -4.90
CA GLU A 239 -6.32 3.08 -5.82
C GLU A 239 -7.69 2.77 -5.21
N GLY A 240 -8.71 3.43 -5.76
CA GLY A 240 -10.10 3.14 -5.46
C GLY A 240 -10.57 3.69 -4.11
N ASP A 241 -11.77 3.28 -3.73
CA ASP A 241 -12.40 3.61 -2.45
C ASP A 241 -12.24 2.42 -1.49
N PRO A 242 -11.63 2.59 -0.30
CA PRO A 242 -11.43 1.50 0.64
C PRO A 242 -12.70 1.11 1.41
N GLU A 243 -13.87 1.70 1.14
CA GLU A 243 -15.06 1.51 1.99
C GLU A 243 -15.42 0.05 2.26
N GLU A 244 -15.43 -0.79 1.22
CA GLU A 244 -15.77 -2.21 1.37
C GLU A 244 -14.72 -2.98 2.18
N ALA A 245 -13.44 -2.59 2.08
CA ALA A 245 -12.39 -3.13 2.94
C ALA A 245 -12.59 -2.68 4.39
N PHE A 246 -12.88 -1.40 4.61
CA PHE A 246 -13.09 -0.86 5.96
C PHE A 246 -14.35 -1.41 6.64
N LYS A 247 -15.46 -1.59 5.90
CA LYS A 247 -16.65 -2.30 6.39
C LYS A 247 -16.29 -3.71 6.85
N PHE A 248 -15.49 -4.43 6.06
CA PHE A 248 -15.03 -5.77 6.43
C PHE A 248 -14.10 -5.75 7.65
N LEU A 249 -13.12 -4.86 7.70
CA LEU A 249 -12.17 -4.77 8.83
C LEU A 249 -12.86 -4.37 10.13
N ALA A 250 -13.87 -3.50 10.07
CA ALA A 250 -14.66 -3.10 11.23
C ALA A 250 -15.38 -4.29 11.89
N THR A 251 -15.63 -5.39 11.16
CA THR A 251 -16.27 -6.60 11.74
C THR A 251 -15.39 -7.30 12.78
N PHE A 252 -14.07 -7.08 12.78
CA PHE A 252 -13.16 -7.64 13.79
C PHE A 252 -13.14 -6.83 15.09
N GLY A 253 -13.78 -5.65 15.12
CA GLY A 253 -13.84 -4.77 16.30
C GLY A 253 -12.51 -4.13 16.70
N GLN A 254 -11.47 -4.25 15.86
CA GLN A 254 -10.19 -3.59 16.04
C GLN A 254 -10.18 -2.25 15.29
N PRO A 255 -9.45 -1.22 15.77
CA PRO A 255 -9.24 0.00 15.01
C PRO A 255 -8.48 -0.25 13.72
N ILE A 256 -8.69 0.63 12.74
CA ILE A 256 -8.08 0.55 11.42
C ILE A 256 -6.98 1.61 11.31
N TRP A 257 -5.80 1.22 10.86
CA TRP A 257 -4.72 2.14 10.48
C TRP A 257 -4.43 1.96 8.99
N LEU A 258 -4.37 3.09 8.27
CA LEU A 258 -3.96 3.10 6.87
C LEU A 258 -2.47 3.44 6.78
N THR A 259 -1.61 2.45 6.85
CA THR A 259 -0.16 2.67 7.06
C THR A 259 0.59 3.00 5.77
N GLU A 260 -0.06 2.88 4.62
CA GLU A 260 0.45 3.37 3.34
C GLU A 260 -0.70 3.89 2.48
N PHE A 261 -0.59 5.12 2.00
CA PHE A 261 -1.43 5.60 0.90
C PHE A 261 -0.77 6.68 0.06
N ASN A 262 -1.15 6.74 -1.22
CA ASN A 262 -0.83 7.88 -2.09
C ASN A 262 -1.88 8.00 -3.19
N TYR A 263 -1.76 9.04 -4.01
CA TYR A 263 -2.41 9.04 -5.32
C TYR A 263 -1.78 7.95 -6.20
N SER A 264 -2.62 7.19 -6.90
CA SER A 264 -2.20 6.13 -7.81
C SER A 264 -1.13 6.63 -8.80
N GLY A 265 0.05 6.01 -8.74
CA GLY A 265 1.22 6.35 -9.56
C GLY A 265 2.07 7.51 -9.02
N GLY A 266 1.79 8.03 -7.81
CA GLY A 266 2.47 9.20 -7.25
C GLY A 266 2.34 10.40 -8.19
N SER A 267 3.46 11.02 -8.54
CA SER A 267 3.50 12.12 -9.52
C SER A 267 3.73 11.72 -10.97
N GLN A 268 3.64 10.44 -11.36
CA GLN A 268 3.83 10.00 -12.75
C GLN A 268 2.87 10.67 -13.75
N ARG A 269 1.65 11.00 -13.32
CA ARG A 269 0.65 11.73 -14.12
C ARG A 269 0.69 13.24 -13.92
N GLY A 270 1.73 13.74 -13.26
CA GLY A 270 1.91 15.14 -12.89
C GLY A 270 1.73 15.38 -11.39
N GLU A 271 2.54 16.28 -10.85
CA GLU A 271 2.58 16.57 -9.41
C GLU A 271 1.34 17.30 -8.92
N LYS A 272 0.67 18.06 -9.80
CA LYS A 272 -0.61 18.70 -9.48
C LYS A 272 -1.69 17.64 -9.23
N GLN A 273 -1.72 16.60 -10.08
CA GLN A 273 -2.64 15.48 -9.96
C GLN A 273 -2.37 14.69 -8.68
N GLN A 274 -1.10 14.47 -8.32
CA GLN A 274 -0.73 13.89 -7.03
C GLN A 274 -1.31 14.70 -5.86
N ALA A 275 -1.14 16.04 -5.88
CA ALA A 275 -1.65 16.92 -4.84
C ALA A 275 -3.18 16.88 -4.73
N GLU A 276 -3.88 16.96 -5.86
CA GLU A 276 -5.35 16.90 -5.91
C GLU A 276 -5.88 15.54 -5.44
N GLY A 277 -5.26 14.45 -5.87
CA GLY A 277 -5.60 13.09 -5.47
C GLY A 277 -5.40 12.86 -3.97
N LEU A 278 -4.26 13.29 -3.42
CA LEU A 278 -4.01 13.22 -1.97
C LEU A 278 -5.04 14.01 -1.17
N ILE A 279 -5.41 15.23 -1.61
CA ILE A 279 -6.48 16.01 -0.96
C ILE A 279 -7.80 15.24 -0.97
N GLN A 280 -8.16 14.62 -2.09
CA GLN A 280 -9.40 13.84 -2.20
C GLN A 280 -9.40 12.65 -1.24
N THR A 281 -8.31 11.86 -1.23
CA THR A 281 -8.15 10.72 -0.32
C THR A 281 -8.17 11.16 1.13
N MET A 282 -7.44 12.20 1.53
CA MET A 282 -7.43 12.65 2.92
C MET A 282 -8.80 13.15 3.41
N LYS A 283 -9.58 13.81 2.53
CA LYS A 283 -10.99 14.16 2.84
C LYS A 283 -11.86 12.93 3.00
N LEU A 284 -11.67 11.91 2.15
CA LEU A 284 -12.37 10.63 2.25
C LEU A 284 -12.07 9.94 3.60
N LEU A 285 -10.79 9.85 3.98
CA LEU A 285 -10.35 9.21 5.23
C LEU A 285 -10.92 9.89 6.47
N ARG A 286 -11.03 11.23 6.48
CA ARG A 286 -11.74 11.94 7.57
C ARG A 286 -13.21 11.55 7.70
N ARG A 287 -13.91 11.29 6.59
CA ARG A 287 -15.29 10.77 6.64
C ARG A 287 -15.34 9.36 7.21
N TYR A 288 -14.34 8.53 6.91
CA TYR A 288 -14.26 7.15 7.34
C TYR A 288 -13.77 6.96 8.78
N GLN A 289 -13.12 7.99 9.36
CA GLN A 289 -12.69 8.03 10.76
C GLN A 289 -13.77 7.49 11.71
N PHE A 290 -14.95 8.11 11.71
CA PHE A 290 -16.03 7.74 12.64
C PHE A 290 -16.86 6.54 12.18
N LEU A 291 -16.95 6.31 10.86
CA LEU A 291 -17.77 5.24 10.32
C LEU A 291 -17.14 3.86 10.56
N TYR A 292 -15.82 3.77 10.52
CA TYR A 292 -15.10 2.49 10.55
C TYR A 292 -14.03 2.40 11.63
N GLY A 293 -13.85 3.42 12.48
CA GLY A 293 -12.82 3.43 13.51
C GLY A 293 -11.40 3.56 12.93
N LEU A 294 -11.25 4.37 11.87
CA LEU A 294 -9.94 4.69 11.31
C LEU A 294 -9.22 5.68 12.25
N GLU A 295 -8.07 5.29 12.79
CA GLU A 295 -7.35 6.08 13.81
C GLU A 295 -6.09 6.79 13.27
N ALA A 296 -5.44 6.21 12.26
CA ALA A 296 -4.20 6.73 11.69
C ALA A 296 -4.14 6.56 10.17
N ALA A 297 -3.44 7.46 9.49
CA ALA A 297 -3.11 7.32 8.07
C ALA A 297 -1.72 7.88 7.73
N HIS A 298 -0.96 7.15 6.93
CA HIS A 298 0.42 7.47 6.58
C HIS A 298 0.62 7.56 5.07
N ILE A 299 1.06 8.73 4.60
CA ILE A 299 1.38 8.90 3.17
C ILE A 299 2.61 8.07 2.83
N TYR A 300 2.58 7.33 1.72
CA TYR A 300 3.74 6.66 1.14
C TYR A 300 4.17 7.45 -0.10
N GLU A 301 5.19 8.33 -0.04
CA GLU A 301 6.16 8.52 1.05
C GLU A 301 6.74 9.95 1.15
N LEU A 302 7.65 10.17 2.11
CA LEU A 302 8.17 11.51 2.43
C LEU A 302 9.05 12.10 1.32
N LEU A 303 10.03 11.34 0.85
CA LEU A 303 11.02 11.73 -0.14
C LEU A 303 10.87 10.84 -1.38
N ASP A 304 11.08 11.38 -2.57
CA ASP A 304 11.13 10.54 -3.77
C ASP A 304 12.33 9.57 -3.72
N GLU A 305 12.21 8.46 -4.44
CA GLU A 305 13.30 7.50 -4.65
C GLU A 305 13.63 7.37 -6.15
N PRO A 306 14.24 8.40 -6.80
CA PRO A 306 14.33 8.49 -8.26
C PRO A 306 15.08 7.34 -8.94
N TYR A 307 15.91 6.61 -8.20
CA TYR A 307 16.64 5.44 -8.70
C TYR A 307 15.73 4.25 -9.02
N TRP A 308 14.48 4.24 -8.55
CA TRP A 308 13.48 3.27 -8.98
C TRP A 308 12.84 3.61 -10.32
N ALA A 309 13.13 4.78 -10.91
CA ALA A 309 12.54 5.16 -12.17
C ALA A 309 12.88 4.10 -13.23
N PRO A 310 11.93 3.74 -14.11
CA PRO A 310 10.59 4.32 -14.36
C PRO A 310 9.45 3.91 -13.41
N SER A 311 9.68 3.03 -12.42
CA SER A 311 8.62 2.53 -11.53
C SER A 311 7.86 3.67 -10.85
N TYR A 312 6.58 3.47 -10.52
CA TYR A 312 5.81 4.50 -9.81
C TYR A 312 6.40 4.80 -8.43
N GLU A 313 7.06 3.81 -7.83
CA GLU A 313 7.79 3.91 -6.55
C GLU A 313 8.73 5.11 -6.55
N ALA A 314 9.33 5.45 -7.70
CA ALA A 314 10.28 6.55 -7.82
C ALA A 314 9.68 7.95 -7.60
N PHE A 315 8.35 8.06 -7.67
CA PHE A 315 7.63 9.33 -7.76
C PHE A 315 6.60 9.51 -6.64
N MET A 316 6.68 8.71 -5.58
CA MET A 316 5.74 8.70 -4.46
C MET A 316 5.98 9.82 -3.44
N GLY A 317 7.18 10.39 -3.41
CA GLY A 317 7.60 11.40 -2.45
C GLY A 317 6.78 12.69 -2.46
N LEU A 318 6.74 13.38 -1.32
CA LEU A 318 6.29 14.78 -1.22
C LEU A 318 7.42 15.78 -1.50
N VAL A 319 8.67 15.33 -1.39
CA VAL A 319 9.88 16.12 -1.65
C VAL A 319 10.71 15.44 -2.72
N ARG A 320 11.09 16.19 -3.76
CA ARG A 320 11.94 15.68 -4.84
C ARG A 320 13.37 15.49 -4.35
N LEU A 321 14.02 14.44 -4.85
CA LEU A 321 15.46 14.25 -4.70
C LEU A 321 16.17 14.47 -6.04
N LYS A 322 17.46 14.80 -5.95
CA LYS A 322 18.40 14.75 -7.08
C LYS A 322 19.67 14.05 -6.64
N GLU A 323 20.27 13.33 -7.57
CA GLU A 323 21.57 12.71 -7.35
C GLU A 323 22.64 13.80 -7.21
N ARG A 324 23.63 13.52 -6.36
CA ARG A 324 24.87 14.26 -6.17
C ARG A 324 26.05 13.33 -6.42
N ASP A 325 27.25 13.90 -6.45
CA ASP A 325 28.49 13.15 -6.59
C ASP A 325 28.58 11.99 -5.57
N ALA A 326 29.18 10.88 -6.01
CA ALA A 326 29.45 9.69 -5.21
C ALA A 326 28.21 8.96 -4.65
N GLY A 327 27.09 8.95 -5.38
CA GLY A 327 25.88 8.19 -5.02
C GLY A 327 25.11 8.77 -3.83
N LEU A 328 25.36 10.04 -3.52
CA LEU A 328 24.63 10.79 -2.50
C LEU A 328 23.39 11.44 -3.09
N TRP A 329 22.38 11.69 -2.26
CA TRP A 329 21.16 12.38 -2.64
C TRP A 329 21.04 13.71 -1.91
N ALA A 330 20.36 14.67 -2.53
CA ALA A 330 19.94 15.90 -1.88
C ALA A 330 18.52 16.28 -2.29
N PRO A 331 17.76 16.93 -1.39
CA PRO A 331 16.48 17.51 -1.77
C PRO A 331 16.66 18.53 -2.91
N SER A 332 15.80 18.43 -3.92
CA SER A 332 15.75 19.36 -5.06
C SER A 332 14.52 20.27 -5.03
N GLY A 333 13.59 20.05 -4.10
CA GLY A 333 12.48 20.94 -3.80
C GLY A 333 11.20 20.21 -3.39
N GLN A 334 10.31 20.88 -2.67
CA GLN A 334 9.00 20.36 -2.30
C GLN A 334 8.08 20.28 -3.53
N LYS A 335 7.25 19.24 -3.61
CA LYS A 335 6.19 19.13 -4.63
C LYS A 335 4.96 19.94 -4.20
N PRO A 336 4.06 20.32 -5.12
CA PRO A 336 2.75 20.89 -4.79
C PRO A 336 1.96 20.08 -3.76
N ALA A 337 2.12 18.75 -3.75
CA ALA A 337 1.52 17.86 -2.78
C ALA A 337 1.95 18.17 -1.33
N TYR A 338 3.18 18.63 -1.10
CA TYR A 338 3.69 18.97 0.23
C TYR A 338 2.85 20.08 0.87
N ASP A 339 2.66 21.20 0.18
CA ASP A 339 1.88 22.33 0.67
C ASP A 339 0.39 22.00 0.79
N ALA A 340 -0.14 21.23 -0.17
CA ALA A 340 -1.52 20.76 -0.16
C ALA A 340 -1.82 19.91 1.10
N VAL A 341 -0.94 18.94 1.40
CA VAL A 341 -1.03 18.06 2.57
C VAL A 341 -0.86 18.86 3.87
N LYS A 342 0.14 19.74 3.94
CA LYS A 342 0.36 20.62 5.09
C LYS A 342 -0.89 21.45 5.42
N LYS A 343 -1.52 22.01 4.39
CA LYS A 343 -2.74 22.81 4.53
C LYS A 343 -3.92 21.98 5.05
N ILE A 344 -4.21 20.82 4.46
CA ILE A 344 -5.37 20.01 4.88
C ILE A 344 -5.22 19.48 6.32
N ILE A 345 -3.99 19.18 6.77
CA ILE A 345 -3.70 18.81 8.16
C ILE A 345 -3.95 20.01 9.08
N ALA A 346 -3.43 21.20 8.74
CA ALA A 346 -3.65 22.42 9.51
C ALA A 346 -5.15 22.80 9.61
N ASP A 347 -5.90 22.70 8.50
CA ASP A 347 -7.32 23.06 8.45
C ASP A 347 -8.21 22.12 9.29
N GLY A 348 -7.85 20.83 9.41
CA GLY A 348 -8.56 19.87 10.27
C GLY A 348 -8.43 20.18 11.75
N ASN A 349 -7.25 20.64 12.17
CA ASN A 349 -7.04 21.10 13.54
C ASN A 349 -7.91 22.32 13.88
N ALA A 350 -8.19 23.20 12.90
CA ALA A 350 -9.01 24.39 13.08
C ALA A 350 -10.53 24.12 13.05
N SER A 351 -10.98 23.08 12.34
CA SER A 351 -12.41 22.76 12.13
C SER A 351 -13.02 21.83 13.20
N SER A 352 -12.30 21.59 14.30
CA SER A 352 -12.83 21.01 15.55
C SER A 352 -13.85 21.90 16.27
N SER A 353 -14.17 23.08 15.72
CA SER A 353 -15.36 23.86 16.08
C SER A 353 -16.47 23.63 15.05
N SER A 354 -17.51 22.90 15.47
CA SER A 354 -18.61 22.41 14.62
C SER A 354 -19.32 23.51 13.80
N PRO A 355 -19.89 23.14 12.65
CA PRO A 355 -21.16 23.68 12.23
C PRO A 355 -22.23 22.59 12.10
N THR A 356 -23.37 22.85 12.73
CA THR A 356 -24.67 22.19 12.56
C THR A 356 -25.03 22.03 11.08
N VAL A 357 -25.20 20.79 10.64
CA VAL A 357 -25.66 20.44 9.28
C VAL A 357 -27.18 20.56 9.21
N SER A 358 -27.67 21.46 8.36
CA SER A 358 -29.07 21.52 7.95
C SER A 358 -29.30 20.51 6.83
N THR A 359 -30.18 19.54 7.06
CA THR A 359 -30.58 18.51 6.11
C THR A 359 -31.54 19.07 5.06
N LYS A 360 -31.03 19.39 3.88
CA LYS A 360 -31.77 19.26 2.62
C LYS A 360 -30.87 18.61 1.59
N GLY A 361 -31.02 17.31 1.44
CA GLY A 361 -30.34 16.53 0.40
C GLY A 361 -30.96 16.84 -0.97
N SER A 362 -30.10 17.23 -1.91
CA SER A 362 -30.37 17.05 -3.33
C SER A 362 -29.88 15.65 -3.74
N PRO A 363 -30.54 14.96 -4.69
CA PRO A 363 -30.11 13.63 -5.13
C PRO A 363 -28.74 13.72 -5.83
N PRO A 364 -27.93 12.65 -5.79
CA PRO A 364 -26.68 12.58 -6.53
C PRO A 364 -26.94 12.63 -8.05
N PRO A 365 -26.07 13.27 -8.85
CA PRO A 365 -26.20 13.25 -10.30
C PRO A 365 -25.87 11.84 -10.84
N ASP A 366 -26.72 11.42 -11.78
CA ASP A 366 -26.64 10.16 -12.52
C ASP A 366 -25.33 10.07 -13.31
N GLN A 367 -24.49 9.08 -12.99
CA GLN A 367 -23.19 8.87 -13.64
C GLN A 367 -23.32 8.06 -14.95
N THR A 368 -24.06 8.58 -15.92
CA THR A 368 -24.14 7.96 -17.25
C THR A 368 -23.72 8.90 -18.39
N SER A 369 -22.72 9.74 -18.16
CA SER A 369 -22.10 10.52 -19.23
C SER A 369 -20.59 10.56 -19.11
N VAL A 370 -19.93 9.85 -20.03
CA VAL A 370 -18.49 10.00 -20.32
C VAL A 370 -18.25 11.46 -20.72
N PRO A 371 -17.37 12.22 -20.03
CA PRO A 371 -17.07 13.58 -20.44
C PRO A 371 -16.33 13.58 -21.79
N PRO A 372 -16.57 14.57 -22.67
CA PRO A 372 -15.85 14.67 -23.93
C PRO A 372 -14.37 14.98 -23.64
N VAL A 373 -13.49 14.26 -24.33
CA VAL A 373 -12.04 14.46 -24.30
C VAL A 373 -11.73 15.86 -24.79
N ALA A 374 -11.28 16.72 -23.88
CA ALA A 374 -10.66 17.98 -24.24
C ALA A 374 -9.28 17.68 -24.84
N ASP A 375 -9.07 18.15 -26.07
CA ASP A 375 -7.80 18.07 -26.81
C ASP A 375 -6.74 18.91 -26.07
N THR A 376 -6.00 18.28 -25.16
CA THR A 376 -4.79 18.82 -24.55
C THR A 376 -3.60 18.19 -25.26
N GLY A 377 -2.71 19.03 -25.80
CA GLY A 377 -1.52 18.63 -26.55
C GLY A 377 -0.85 17.37 -25.99
N THR A 378 -0.55 16.45 -26.90
CA THR A 378 -0.03 15.10 -26.66
C THR A 378 1.05 15.05 -25.58
N PHE A 379 0.63 14.88 -24.33
CA PHE A 379 1.48 14.41 -23.26
C PHE A 379 1.70 12.93 -23.55
N HIS A 380 2.89 12.54 -24.00
CA HIS A 380 3.23 11.12 -24.10
C HIS A 380 3.43 10.62 -22.67
N PRO A 381 2.49 9.84 -22.10
CA PRO A 381 2.48 9.52 -20.67
C PRO A 381 3.61 8.56 -20.27
N CYS A 382 4.40 8.09 -21.24
CA CYS A 382 5.67 7.42 -21.05
C CYS A 382 6.56 7.62 -22.29
N SER A 383 7.87 7.82 -22.09
CA SER A 383 8.88 7.92 -23.16
C SER A 383 9.92 6.82 -22.97
N LEU A 384 10.13 5.96 -23.96
CA LEU A 384 11.08 4.85 -23.86
C LEU A 384 12.54 5.30 -23.70
N ASP A 385 12.89 6.50 -24.16
CA ASP A 385 14.23 7.07 -24.01
C ASP A 385 14.52 7.53 -22.57
N ALA A 386 13.47 7.73 -21.76
CA ALA A 386 13.60 8.12 -20.36
C ALA A 386 13.89 6.93 -19.42
N PHE A 387 13.88 5.69 -19.94
CA PHE A 387 14.13 4.50 -19.14
C PHE A 387 15.64 4.25 -19.05
N ASP A 388 16.15 4.15 -17.82
CA ASP A 388 17.51 3.70 -17.60
C ASP A 388 17.64 2.23 -17.99
N LYS A 389 18.39 1.98 -19.07
CA LYS A 389 18.59 0.63 -19.62
C LYS A 389 19.53 -0.23 -18.78
N SER A 390 20.19 0.35 -17.78
CA SER A 390 21.07 -0.34 -16.83
C SER A 390 20.35 -0.80 -15.56
N ALA A 391 19.18 -0.24 -15.25
CA ALA A 391 18.43 -0.54 -14.05
C ALA A 391 17.57 -1.80 -14.22
N PHE A 392 18.07 -2.95 -13.77
CA PHE A 392 17.35 -4.22 -13.82
C PHE A 392 16.54 -4.47 -12.54
N ASN A 393 15.21 -4.40 -12.66
CA ASN A 393 14.28 -5.02 -11.72
C ASN A 393 12.95 -5.34 -12.43
N HIS A 394 12.16 -6.27 -11.87
CA HIS A 394 10.89 -6.69 -12.50
C HIS A 394 9.89 -5.53 -12.66
N ALA A 395 9.82 -4.59 -11.72
CA ALA A 395 8.92 -3.44 -11.83
C ALA A 395 9.26 -2.58 -13.07
N ASN A 396 10.54 -2.32 -13.31
CA ASN A 396 11.04 -1.59 -14.47
C ASN A 396 10.77 -2.33 -15.78
N GLN A 397 10.89 -3.66 -15.78
CA GLN A 397 10.53 -4.48 -16.94
C GLN A 397 9.05 -4.36 -17.28
N ILE A 398 8.18 -4.44 -16.27
CA ILE A 398 6.73 -4.32 -16.45
C ILE A 398 6.37 -2.91 -16.90
N ALA A 399 6.94 -1.87 -16.28
CA ALA A 399 6.77 -0.49 -16.70
C ALA A 399 7.18 -0.28 -18.18
N TYR A 400 8.32 -0.85 -18.58
CA TYR A 400 8.81 -0.77 -19.95
C TYR A 400 7.89 -1.51 -20.91
N ALA A 401 7.42 -2.71 -20.55
CA ALA A 401 6.49 -3.50 -21.34
C ALA A 401 5.16 -2.76 -21.59
N TYR A 402 4.58 -2.17 -20.55
CA TYR A 402 3.38 -1.34 -20.65
C TYR A 402 3.62 -0.11 -21.53
N CYS A 403 4.75 0.58 -21.36
CA CYS A 403 5.06 1.75 -22.17
C CYS A 403 5.26 1.39 -23.65
N LEU A 404 5.96 0.30 -23.93
CA LEU A 404 6.23 -0.17 -25.28
C LEU A 404 4.94 -0.58 -26.01
N ILE A 405 4.05 -1.33 -25.35
CA ILE A 405 2.90 -1.97 -26.00
C ILE A 405 1.63 -1.11 -25.92
N LEU A 406 1.38 -0.46 -24.78
CA LEU A 406 0.14 0.28 -24.51
C LEU A 406 0.35 1.81 -24.48
N HIS A 407 1.57 2.29 -24.68
CA HIS A 407 1.89 3.72 -24.67
C HIS A 407 1.46 4.45 -23.39
N ARG A 408 1.42 3.74 -22.25
CA ARG A 408 1.18 4.29 -20.91
C ARG A 408 1.96 3.54 -19.85
N MET A 409 2.07 4.13 -18.66
CA MET A 409 2.58 3.43 -17.48
C MET A 409 1.50 2.50 -16.89
N PRO A 410 1.90 1.37 -16.26
CA PRO A 410 0.97 0.55 -15.50
C PRO A 410 0.49 1.33 -14.27
N SER A 411 -0.75 1.07 -13.85
CA SER A 411 -1.20 1.44 -12.51
C SER A 411 -0.44 0.61 -11.45
N PRO A 412 -0.29 1.11 -10.21
CA PRO A 412 0.27 0.31 -9.12
C PRO A 412 -0.35 -1.09 -8.96
N THR A 413 -1.68 -1.24 -9.09
CA THR A 413 -2.31 -2.59 -9.06
C THR A 413 -1.77 -3.50 -10.15
N GLU A 414 -1.71 -2.97 -11.39
CA GLU A 414 -1.25 -3.71 -12.55
C GLU A 414 0.21 -4.11 -12.39
N GLN A 415 1.06 -3.16 -12.00
CA GLN A 415 2.49 -3.43 -11.84
C GLN A 415 2.73 -4.46 -10.74
N TRP A 416 2.09 -4.30 -9.57
CA TRP A 416 2.20 -5.24 -8.47
C TRP A 416 1.80 -6.66 -8.90
N ARG A 417 0.66 -6.81 -9.59
CA ARG A 417 0.15 -8.12 -10.02
C ARG A 417 1.15 -8.84 -10.93
N GLU A 418 1.74 -8.12 -11.88
CA GLU A 418 2.74 -8.69 -12.78
C GLU A 418 4.06 -8.98 -12.04
N VAL A 419 4.50 -8.13 -11.09
CA VAL A 419 5.70 -8.39 -10.27
C VAL A 419 5.54 -9.67 -9.45
N VAL A 420 4.36 -9.90 -8.85
CA VAL A 420 4.06 -11.13 -8.11
C VAL A 420 4.09 -12.35 -9.03
N ALA A 421 3.54 -12.24 -10.24
CA ALA A 421 3.64 -13.30 -11.23
C ALA A 421 5.09 -13.65 -11.58
N MET A 422 5.93 -12.62 -11.74
CA MET A 422 7.35 -12.80 -12.10
C MET A 422 8.21 -13.42 -10.99
N LYS A 423 7.74 -13.49 -9.74
CA LYS A 423 8.46 -14.23 -8.69
C LYS A 423 8.44 -15.74 -8.90
N LYS A 424 7.37 -16.26 -9.51
CA LYS A 424 7.21 -17.70 -9.78
C LYS A 424 7.81 -18.08 -11.14
N ASP A 425 7.58 -17.25 -12.14
CA ASP A 425 8.17 -17.38 -13.47
C ASP A 425 8.85 -16.04 -13.84
N PRO A 426 10.18 -15.92 -13.75
CA PRO A 426 10.90 -14.67 -14.01
C PRO A 426 10.84 -14.22 -15.48
N SER A 427 10.15 -14.97 -16.34
CA SER A 427 9.92 -14.61 -17.74
C SER A 427 8.98 -13.43 -17.88
N ILE A 428 9.37 -12.44 -18.69
CA ILE A 428 8.51 -11.30 -19.07
C ILE A 428 7.54 -11.64 -20.22
N PHE A 429 7.76 -12.77 -20.91
CA PHE A 429 6.96 -13.19 -22.08
C PHE A 429 5.45 -13.31 -21.80
N PRO A 430 5.00 -13.91 -20.68
CA PRO A 430 3.57 -13.97 -20.36
C PRO A 430 2.93 -12.58 -20.28
N THR A 431 3.60 -11.62 -19.65
CA THR A 431 3.13 -10.23 -19.55
C THR A 431 3.06 -9.56 -20.92
N LEU A 432 4.11 -9.66 -21.76
CA LEU A 432 4.08 -9.08 -23.12
C LEU A 432 2.93 -9.64 -23.96
N THR A 433 2.73 -10.96 -23.91
CA THR A 433 1.64 -11.65 -24.61
C THR A 433 0.28 -11.16 -24.11
N LYS A 434 0.10 -11.07 -22.79
CA LYS A 434 -1.12 -10.56 -22.16
C LYS A 434 -1.45 -9.13 -22.60
N LEU A 435 -0.46 -8.24 -22.65
CA LEU A 435 -0.64 -6.85 -23.06
C LEU A 435 -1.08 -6.76 -24.53
N LEU A 436 -0.45 -7.53 -25.42
CA LEU A 436 -0.80 -7.55 -26.85
C LEU A 436 -2.18 -8.16 -27.12
N HIS A 437 -2.67 -9.03 -26.24
CA HIS A 437 -4.00 -9.61 -26.35
C HIS A 437 -5.08 -8.77 -25.63
N SER A 438 -4.68 -7.72 -24.92
CA SER A 438 -5.59 -6.89 -24.14
C SER A 438 -6.62 -6.19 -25.03
N VAL A 439 -7.79 -5.89 -24.44
CA VAL A 439 -8.80 -5.06 -25.12
C VAL A 439 -8.24 -3.68 -25.42
N GLU A 440 -7.41 -3.14 -24.53
CA GLU A 440 -6.75 -1.85 -24.68
C GLU A 440 -5.87 -1.80 -25.94
N PHE A 441 -4.91 -2.72 -26.05
CA PHE A 441 -4.06 -2.83 -27.24
C PHE A 441 -4.90 -2.95 -28.51
N ARG A 442 -5.91 -3.83 -28.49
CA ARG A 442 -6.79 -4.05 -29.64
C ARG A 442 -7.68 -2.86 -29.96
N THR A 443 -7.97 -1.96 -29.02
CA THR A 443 -8.82 -0.79 -29.26
C THR A 443 -8.00 0.34 -29.88
N ASP A 444 -6.87 0.67 -29.26
CA ASP A 444 -6.01 1.77 -29.71
C ASP A 444 -5.31 1.46 -31.04
N ASN A 445 -5.08 0.17 -31.30
CA ASN A 445 -4.43 -0.29 -32.53
C ASN A 445 -5.40 -0.91 -33.55
N ARG A 446 -6.72 -0.82 -33.33
CA ARG A 446 -7.73 -1.08 -34.36
C ARG A 446 -8.55 0.17 -34.65
N PRO A 447 -8.08 1.09 -35.50
CA PRO A 447 -9.02 1.79 -36.35
C PRO A 447 -9.60 0.74 -37.30
N VAL A 448 -10.86 0.35 -37.06
CA VAL A 448 -11.77 -0.35 -37.99
C VAL A 448 -11.09 -1.05 -39.20
N ARG A 449 -10.89 -2.36 -39.11
CA ARG A 449 -10.42 -3.26 -40.20
C ARG A 449 -9.04 -2.92 -40.80
N LEU A 450 -7.97 -3.06 -40.03
CA LEU A 450 -6.65 -3.24 -40.64
C LEU A 450 -6.61 -4.58 -41.41
N GLY A 451 -6.15 -4.56 -42.66
CA GLY A 451 -5.85 -5.79 -43.40
C GLY A 451 -4.59 -6.48 -42.85
N ASN A 452 -4.38 -7.76 -43.14
CA ASN A 452 -3.25 -8.55 -42.61
C ASN A 452 -1.88 -7.84 -42.80
N ALA A 453 -1.66 -7.18 -43.94
CA ALA A 453 -0.45 -6.40 -44.20
C ALA A 453 -0.25 -5.21 -43.26
N GLN A 454 -1.32 -4.46 -42.96
CA GLN A 454 -1.25 -3.33 -42.05
C GLN A 454 -1.03 -3.78 -40.61
N TYR A 455 -1.62 -4.92 -40.23
CA TYR A 455 -1.41 -5.53 -38.93
C TYR A 455 0.05 -5.97 -38.74
N VAL A 456 0.63 -6.67 -39.72
CA VAL A 456 2.05 -7.06 -39.67
C VAL A 456 2.96 -5.82 -39.60
N ALA A 457 2.72 -4.80 -40.43
CA ALA A 457 3.52 -3.57 -40.42
C ALA A 457 3.43 -2.83 -39.07
N LEU A 458 2.26 -2.83 -38.44
CA LEU A 458 2.10 -2.29 -37.09
C LEU A 458 2.96 -3.04 -36.07
N LEU A 459 2.93 -4.38 -36.07
CA LEU A 459 3.74 -5.19 -35.14
C LEU A 459 5.24 -4.93 -35.32
N TYR A 460 5.71 -4.78 -36.55
CA TYR A 460 7.11 -4.42 -36.83
C TYR A 460 7.48 -3.03 -36.28
N ARG A 461 6.63 -2.02 -36.49
CA ARG A 461 6.89 -0.68 -35.95
C ARG A 461 6.90 -0.68 -34.43
N LEU A 462 5.92 -1.33 -33.81
CA LEU A 462 5.76 -1.37 -32.37
C LEU A 462 6.86 -2.17 -31.69
N LEU A 463 7.10 -3.40 -32.15
CA LEU A 463 7.98 -4.35 -31.48
C LEU A 463 9.43 -4.25 -31.96
N LEU A 464 9.70 -3.80 -33.18
CA LEU A 464 11.07 -3.74 -33.71
C LEU A 464 11.53 -2.31 -34.04
N GLY A 465 10.65 -1.31 -33.95
CA GLY A 465 10.99 0.09 -34.23
C GLY A 465 11.32 0.38 -35.70
N ARG A 466 10.85 -0.46 -36.64
CA ARG A 466 11.10 -0.29 -38.09
C ARG A 466 9.92 -0.78 -38.93
N GLU A 467 9.89 -0.43 -40.20
CA GLU A 467 8.99 -1.07 -41.17
C GLU A 467 9.47 -2.51 -41.49
N PRO A 468 8.54 -3.43 -41.83
CA PRO A 468 8.92 -4.73 -42.35
C PRO A 468 9.58 -4.56 -43.72
N ASP A 469 10.58 -5.38 -44.01
CA ASP A 469 11.08 -5.52 -45.38
C ASP A 469 10.06 -6.29 -46.24
N ASN A 470 10.20 -6.18 -47.57
CA ASN A 470 9.26 -6.77 -48.52
C ASN A 470 9.08 -8.29 -48.31
N ASN A 471 10.15 -8.99 -47.88
CA ASN A 471 10.10 -10.43 -47.67
C ASN A 471 9.38 -10.77 -46.35
N GLY A 472 9.76 -10.11 -45.25
CA GLY A 472 9.12 -10.28 -43.94
C GLY A 472 7.63 -9.97 -43.97
N LEU A 473 7.23 -8.89 -44.65
CA LEU A 473 5.82 -8.56 -44.82
C LEU A 473 5.07 -9.63 -45.62
N SER A 474 5.61 -10.03 -46.78
CA SER A 474 4.97 -11.00 -47.67
C SER A 474 4.80 -12.38 -47.01
N VAL A 475 5.82 -12.86 -46.29
CA VAL A 475 5.77 -14.16 -45.60
C VAL A 475 4.69 -14.18 -44.53
N TYR A 476 4.65 -13.19 -43.65
CA TYR A 476 3.65 -13.16 -42.58
C TYR A 476 2.23 -12.94 -43.10
N VAL A 477 2.06 -12.09 -44.12
CA VAL A 477 0.74 -11.86 -44.75
C VAL A 477 0.23 -13.13 -45.42
N SER A 478 1.07 -13.82 -46.18
CA SER A 478 0.71 -15.09 -46.84
C SER A 478 0.25 -16.15 -45.82
N LYS A 479 0.98 -16.28 -44.70
CA LYS A 479 0.63 -17.21 -43.62
C LYS A 479 -0.66 -16.83 -42.88
N LEU A 480 -0.96 -15.54 -42.72
CA LEU A 480 -2.23 -15.07 -42.15
C LEU A 480 -3.40 -15.29 -43.13
N ASP A 481 -3.19 -15.01 -44.41
CA ASP A 481 -4.20 -15.17 -45.46
C ASP A 481 -4.57 -16.65 -45.66
N SER A 482 -3.61 -17.56 -45.52
CA SER A 482 -3.83 -19.01 -45.59
C SER A 482 -4.39 -19.62 -44.30
N GLY A 483 -4.38 -18.87 -43.19
CA GLY A 483 -4.72 -19.37 -41.86
C GLY A 483 -3.69 -20.34 -41.28
N GLU A 484 -2.49 -20.43 -41.87
CA GLU A 484 -1.37 -21.25 -41.36
C GLU A 484 -0.89 -20.74 -39.99
N VAL A 485 -0.91 -19.42 -39.80
CA VAL A 485 -0.61 -18.78 -38.51
C VAL A 485 -1.71 -17.81 -38.11
N SER A 486 -1.83 -17.64 -36.80
CA SER A 486 -2.63 -16.60 -36.16
C SER A 486 -1.78 -15.34 -35.91
N GLY A 487 -2.44 -14.20 -35.69
CA GLY A 487 -1.73 -12.97 -35.32
C GLY A 487 -0.96 -13.14 -34.01
N GLU A 488 -1.50 -13.94 -33.08
CA GLU A 488 -0.90 -14.33 -31.81
C GLU A 488 0.42 -15.09 -32.01
N GLN A 489 0.48 -15.99 -32.99
CA GLN A 489 1.72 -16.70 -33.32
C GLN A 489 2.79 -15.76 -33.89
N ILE A 490 2.41 -14.80 -34.74
CA ILE A 490 3.36 -13.80 -35.28
C ILE A 490 3.91 -12.93 -34.15
N VAL A 491 3.05 -12.50 -33.23
CA VAL A 491 3.48 -11.76 -32.04
C VAL A 491 4.50 -12.57 -31.23
N ALA A 492 4.21 -13.85 -30.96
CA ALA A 492 5.12 -14.72 -30.23
C ALA A 492 6.47 -14.90 -30.96
N GLU A 493 6.45 -15.12 -32.29
CA GLU A 493 7.66 -15.22 -33.12
C GLU A 493 8.49 -13.93 -33.08
N LEU A 494 7.85 -12.76 -33.18
CA LEU A 494 8.54 -11.47 -33.13
C LEU A 494 9.18 -11.21 -31.76
N ILE A 495 8.48 -11.44 -30.65
CA ILE A 495 9.03 -11.23 -29.30
C ILE A 495 10.16 -12.23 -28.99
N GLN A 496 10.07 -13.45 -29.52
CA GLN A 496 11.12 -14.45 -29.37
C GLN A 496 12.32 -14.21 -30.30
N SER A 497 12.19 -13.31 -31.28
CA SER A 497 13.27 -13.01 -32.22
C SER A 497 14.47 -12.38 -31.54
N TYR A 498 15.65 -12.68 -32.08
CA TYR A 498 16.90 -12.02 -31.66
C TYR A 498 16.82 -10.50 -31.82
N GLU A 499 16.18 -10.01 -32.88
CA GLU A 499 16.04 -8.58 -33.12
C GLU A 499 15.25 -7.89 -32.01
N PHE A 500 14.12 -8.45 -31.57
CA PHE A 500 13.35 -7.89 -30.47
C PHE A 500 14.17 -7.87 -29.17
N ARG A 501 14.80 -8.99 -28.83
CA ARG A 501 15.58 -9.14 -27.59
C ARG A 501 16.77 -8.19 -27.53
N SER A 502 17.48 -8.03 -28.64
CA SER A 502 18.63 -7.11 -28.74
C SER A 502 18.23 -5.63 -28.70
N ARG A 503 17.04 -5.27 -29.20
CA ARG A 503 16.51 -3.90 -29.13
C ARG A 503 15.96 -3.53 -27.75
N HIS A 504 15.40 -4.50 -27.04
CA HIS A 504 14.70 -4.29 -25.77
C HIS A 504 15.43 -4.94 -24.59
N THR A 505 16.71 -4.60 -24.40
CA THR A 505 17.58 -5.21 -23.39
C THR A 505 17.04 -5.11 -21.95
N VAL A 506 16.25 -4.07 -21.65
CA VAL A 506 15.55 -3.94 -20.34
C VAL A 506 14.69 -5.16 -20.05
N LEU A 507 14.00 -5.70 -21.05
CA LEU A 507 13.14 -6.88 -20.94
C LEU A 507 13.96 -8.19 -20.82
N PHE A 508 15.23 -8.21 -21.26
CA PHE A 508 16.07 -9.42 -21.35
C PHE A 508 17.49 -9.22 -20.80
N PRO A 509 17.64 -8.88 -19.51
CA PRO A 509 18.89 -8.45 -18.89
C PRO A 509 19.90 -9.60 -18.70
N ASN A 510 19.42 -10.84 -18.70
CA ASN A 510 20.25 -12.03 -18.49
C ASN A 510 20.65 -12.74 -19.81
N GLU A 511 20.32 -12.16 -20.97
CA GLU A 511 20.67 -12.75 -22.26
C GLU A 511 22.05 -12.24 -22.75
N PRO A 512 22.96 -13.14 -23.17
CA PRO A 512 24.27 -12.72 -23.68
C PRO A 512 24.10 -11.82 -24.90
N GLN A 513 24.59 -10.58 -24.82
CA GLN A 513 24.73 -9.72 -25.98
C GLN A 513 25.87 -10.27 -26.85
N GLN A 514 25.53 -11.00 -27.92
CA GLN A 514 26.53 -11.30 -28.95
C GLN A 514 26.72 -10.05 -29.81
N ALA A 515 27.98 -9.68 -30.07
CA ALA A 515 28.32 -8.55 -30.91
C ALA A 515 27.64 -8.70 -32.27
N VAL A 516 26.83 -7.71 -32.64
CA VAL A 516 26.31 -7.56 -34.00
C VAL A 516 27.52 -7.45 -34.93
N GLN A 517 27.71 -8.42 -35.83
CA GLN A 517 28.63 -8.29 -36.97
C GLN A 517 27.93 -7.59 -38.12
#